data_AF-A0A9D3VNH9-F1
#
_entry.id   AF-A0A9D3VNH9-F1
#
_cell.length_a   1.000
_cell.length_b   1.000
_cell.length_c   1.000
_cell.angle_alpha   90.00
_cell.angle_beta   90.00
_cell.angle_gamma   90.00
#
_symmetry.space_group_name_H-M   'P 1'
#
loop_
_entity.id
_entity.type
_entity.pdbx_description
1 polymer ?
#
loop_
_entity_poly.entity_id
_entity_poly.type
_entity_poly.pdbx_seq_one_letter_code
_entity_poly.pdbx_strand_id
1 'polypeptide(L)'
;MQTRKNNYISAIRNSSGEWLFDVGDIELEASNFFQKLYRDDLGPMRSLPPNRFPSLASSDIDFLGRIVTDEEIKRALFDMAPLKAPGSDGFHAIFFQK
;
A
#
# COMPACT_ATOMS: atom_id res chain seq x y z
N MET A 1 27.22 5.17 18.55
CA MET A 1 26.89 5.51 17.15
C MET A 1 27.57 4.52 16.21
N GLN A 2 26.89 3.44 15.81
CA GLN A 2 27.47 2.45 14.90
C GLN A 2 26.37 1.82 14.03
N THR A 3 25.66 2.67 13.27
CA THR A 3 24.49 2.26 12.46
C THR A 3 24.76 2.26 10.95
N ARG A 4 25.88 2.83 10.49
CA ARG A 4 26.17 2.95 9.04
C ARG A 4 26.70 1.67 8.39
N LYS A 5 27.42 0.81 9.13
CA LYS A 5 27.96 -0.44 8.57
C LYS A 5 26.93 -1.58 8.51
N ASN A 6 25.92 -1.55 9.37
CA ASN A 6 24.96 -2.67 9.47
C ASN A 6 23.82 -2.59 8.44
N ASN A 7 23.59 -1.43 7.85
CA ASN A 7 22.53 -1.22 6.85
C ASN A 7 23.08 -1.20 5.41
N TYR A 8 24.36 -1.55 5.21
CA TYR A 8 24.95 -1.61 3.88
C TYR A 8 24.69 -2.98 3.25
N ILE A 9 23.94 -2.98 2.16
CA ILE A 9 23.68 -4.19 1.37
C ILE A 9 24.80 -4.27 0.33
N SER A 10 25.71 -5.24 0.50
CA SER A 10 26.84 -5.43 -0.41
C SER A 10 26.51 -6.25 -1.65
N ALA A 11 25.45 -7.06 -1.58
CA ALA A 11 24.97 -7.87 -2.69
C ALA A 11 23.55 -8.36 -2.43
N ILE A 12 22.78 -8.59 -3.50
CA ILE A 12 21.49 -9.29 -3.46
C ILE A 12 21.45 -10.36 -4.55
N ARG A 13 20.56 -11.34 -4.40
CA ARG A 13 20.36 -12.39 -5.39
C ARG A 13 19.08 -12.11 -6.19
N ASN A 14 19.19 -12.01 -7.51
CA ASN A 14 18.06 -11.74 -8.40
C ASN A 14 17.16 -12.98 -8.58
N SER A 15 16.03 -12.81 -9.27
CA SER A 15 15.11 -13.92 -9.57
C SER A 15 15.70 -15.04 -10.43
N SER A 16 16.74 -14.76 -11.20
CA SER A 16 17.47 -15.75 -12.01
C SER A 16 18.50 -16.54 -11.20
N GLY A 17 18.67 -16.19 -9.91
CA GLY A 17 19.61 -16.84 -9.01
C GLY A 17 21.05 -16.30 -9.10
N GLU A 18 21.27 -15.18 -9.80
CA GLU A 18 22.57 -14.51 -9.94
C GLU A 18 22.77 -13.47 -8.83
N TRP A 19 24.02 -13.25 -8.43
CA TRP A 19 24.38 -12.25 -7.43
C TRP A 19 24.67 -10.91 -8.10
N LEU A 20 23.97 -9.86 -7.65
CA LEU A 20 24.16 -8.47 -8.02
C LEU A 20 25.00 -7.78 -6.95
N PHE A 21 26.03 -7.04 -7.36
CA PHE A 21 26.94 -6.31 -6.48
C PHE A 21 26.97 -4.81 -6.75
N ASP A 22 26.57 -4.39 -7.95
CA ASP A 22 26.46 -2.98 -8.30
C ASP A 22 25.28 -2.35 -7.56
N VAL A 23 25.49 -1.15 -7.00
CA VAL A 23 24.47 -0.48 -6.19
C VAL A 23 23.25 -0.12 -7.03
N GLY A 24 23.43 0.29 -8.28
CA GLY A 24 22.32 0.62 -9.18
C GLY A 24 21.49 -0.63 -9.54
N ASP A 25 22.15 -1.75 -9.79
CA ASP A 25 21.48 -3.03 -10.04
C ASP A 25 20.72 -3.51 -8.79
N ILE A 26 21.31 -3.35 -7.60
CA ILE A 26 20.68 -3.67 -6.31
C ILE A 26 19.42 -2.83 -6.11
N GLU A 27 19.49 -1.51 -6.33
CA GLU A 27 18.35 -0.59 -6.20
C GLU A 27 17.23 -0.91 -7.18
N LEU A 28 17.58 -1.21 -8.44
CA LEU A 28 16.62 -1.55 -9.48
C LEU A 28 15.91 -2.86 -9.19
N GLU A 29 16.64 -3.92 -8.85
CA GLU A 29 16.06 -5.23 -8.55
C GLU A 29 15.22 -5.19 -7.27
N ALA A 30 15.66 -4.47 -6.23
CA ALA A 30 14.84 -4.26 -5.03
C ALA A 30 13.53 -3.52 -5.34
N SER A 31 13.60 -2.47 -6.16
CA SER A 31 12.41 -1.72 -6.59
C SER A 31 11.45 -2.60 -7.39
N ASN A 32 11.96 -3.34 -8.37
CA ASN A 32 11.17 -4.26 -9.19
C ASN A 32 10.54 -5.37 -8.36
N PHE A 33 11.29 -5.92 -7.41
CA PHE A 33 10.80 -6.95 -6.50
C PHE A 33 9.61 -6.44 -5.69
N PHE A 34 9.72 -5.29 -5.03
CA PHE A 34 8.63 -4.75 -4.23
C PHE A 34 7.46 -4.25 -5.08
N GLN A 35 7.71 -3.67 -6.25
CA GLN A 35 6.66 -3.35 -7.20
C GLN A 35 5.88 -4.58 -7.64
N LYS A 36 6.56 -5.72 -7.83
CA LYS A 36 5.90 -6.99 -8.17
C LYS A 36 5.20 -7.61 -6.96
N LEU A 37 5.78 -7.54 -5.77
CA LEU A 37 5.22 -8.08 -4.53
C LEU A 37 3.93 -7.36 -4.12
N TYR A 38 3.92 -6.04 -4.25
CA TYR A 38 2.78 -5.19 -3.91
C TYR A 38 1.93 -4.80 -5.12
N ARG A 39 2.25 -5.31 -6.31
CA ARG A 39 1.31 -5.27 -7.41
C ARG A 39 0.11 -6.11 -6.99
N ASP A 40 -1.08 -5.56 -7.17
CA ASP A 40 -2.30 -6.35 -7.13
C ASP A 40 -2.23 -7.39 -8.27
N ASP A 41 -1.72 -8.58 -7.95
CA ASP A 41 -2.04 -9.77 -8.71
C ASP A 41 -3.49 -10.11 -8.37
N LEU A 42 -4.41 -9.42 -9.07
CA LEU A 42 -5.79 -9.87 -9.22
C LEU A 42 -5.78 -11.16 -10.07
N GLY A 43 -5.05 -12.18 -9.62
CA GLY A 43 -5.28 -13.54 -10.06
C GLY A 43 -6.77 -13.83 -9.92
N PRO A 44 -7.32 -14.78 -10.71
CA PRO A 44 -8.74 -15.07 -10.68
C PRO A 44 -9.16 -15.27 -9.23
N MET A 45 -10.01 -14.36 -8.73
CA MET A 45 -10.51 -14.41 -7.37
C MET A 45 -10.95 -15.84 -7.13
N ARG A 46 -10.29 -16.55 -6.20
CA ARG A 46 -10.67 -17.93 -5.90
C ARG A 46 -12.16 -17.90 -5.62
N SER A 47 -12.92 -18.78 -6.28
CA SER A 47 -14.37 -18.78 -6.15
C SER A 47 -14.71 -18.78 -4.67
N LEU A 48 -15.42 -17.73 -4.24
CA LEU A 48 -15.87 -17.67 -2.87
C LEU A 48 -16.78 -18.88 -2.64
N PRO A 49 -16.68 -19.56 -1.49
CA PRO A 49 -17.57 -20.66 -1.18
C PRO A 49 -19.02 -20.20 -1.32
N PRO A 50 -19.88 -20.96 -2.02
CA PRO A 50 -21.26 -20.56 -2.20
C PRO A 50 -21.92 -20.40 -0.83
N ASN A 51 -22.77 -19.38 -0.70
CA ASN A 51 -23.57 -19.13 0.51
C ASN A 51 -22.81 -18.79 1.80
N ARG A 52 -21.50 -18.48 1.76
CA ARG A 52 -20.75 -18.03 2.96
C ARG A 52 -20.81 -16.52 3.24
N PHE A 53 -21.16 -15.72 2.24
CA PHE A 53 -21.20 -14.26 2.35
C PHE A 53 -22.54 -13.75 1.82
N PRO A 54 -23.16 -12.76 2.48
CA PRO A 54 -24.32 -12.09 1.94
C PRO A 54 -23.95 -11.34 0.65
N SER A 55 -24.83 -11.38 -0.34
CA SER A 55 -24.70 -10.52 -1.52
C SER A 55 -24.92 -9.07 -1.11
N LEU A 56 -24.08 -8.16 -1.62
CA LEU A 56 -24.30 -6.72 -1.49
C LEU A 56 -25.52 -6.30 -2.31
N ALA A 57 -26.25 -5.29 -1.81
CA ALA A 57 -27.29 -4.66 -2.61
C ALA A 57 -26.66 -3.92 -3.80
N SER A 58 -27.36 -3.81 -4.92
CA SER A 58 -26.87 -3.09 -6.10
C SER A 58 -26.47 -1.66 -5.77
N SER A 59 -27.21 -0.99 -4.89
CA SER A 59 -26.88 0.36 -4.41
C SER A 59 -25.54 0.44 -3.69
N ASP A 60 -25.17 -0.59 -2.94
CA ASP A 60 -23.91 -0.63 -2.19
C ASP A 60 -22.74 -0.89 -3.13
N ILE A 61 -22.95 -1.76 -4.13
CA ILE A 61 -21.97 -1.99 -5.21
C ILE A 61 -21.73 -0.69 -5.97
N ASP A 62 -22.79 0.01 -6.37
CA ASP A 62 -22.70 1.29 -7.05
C ASP A 62 -22.02 2.35 -6.18
N PHE A 63 -22.31 2.38 -4.89
CA PHE A 63 -21.67 3.31 -3.94
C PHE A 63 -20.18 3.02 -3.78
N LEU A 64 -19.79 1.77 -3.57
CA LEU A 64 -18.39 1.35 -3.37
C LEU A 64 -17.55 1.44 -4.65
N GLY A 65 -18.18 1.35 -5.82
CA GLY A 65 -17.50 1.46 -7.12
C GLY A 65 -17.25 2.89 -7.60
N ARG A 66 -17.69 3.92 -6.85
CA ARG A 66 -17.50 5.32 -7.22
C ARG A 66 -16.05 5.78 -7.02
N ILE A 67 -15.66 6.75 -7.84
CA ILE A 67 -14.42 7.50 -7.62
C ILE A 67 -14.58 8.32 -6.35
N VAL A 68 -13.55 8.30 -5.50
CA VAL A 68 -13.48 9.11 -4.29
C VAL A 68 -13.51 10.60 -4.66
N THR A 69 -14.40 11.35 -4.01
CA THR A 69 -14.59 12.78 -4.24
C THR A 69 -13.80 13.64 -3.25
N ASP A 70 -13.49 14.89 -3.62
CA ASP A 70 -12.83 15.85 -2.73
C ASP A 70 -13.68 16.14 -1.48
N GLU A 71 -15.00 16.17 -1.63
CA GLU A 71 -15.94 16.30 -0.51
C GLU A 71 -15.85 15.12 0.46
N GLU A 72 -15.72 13.89 -0.04
CA GLU A 72 -15.52 12.71 0.80
C GLU A 72 -14.18 12.75 1.53
N ILE A 73 -13.11 13.14 0.85
CA ILE A 73 -11.77 13.31 1.45
C ILE A 73 -11.85 14.33 2.59
N LYS A 74 -12.44 15.49 2.32
CA LYS A 74 -12.60 16.56 3.32
C LYS A 74 -13.43 16.06 4.51
N ARG A 75 -14.59 15.46 4.27
CA ARG A 75 -15.45 14.96 5.35
C ARG A 75 -14.72 13.91 6.19
N ALA A 76 -14.09 12.93 5.56
CA ALA A 76 -13.33 11.89 6.26
C ALA A 76 -12.22 12.50 7.14
N LEU A 77 -11.47 13.48 6.61
CA LEU A 77 -10.42 14.16 7.35
C LEU A 77 -10.94 14.92 8.58
N PHE A 78 -12.11 15.56 8.47
CA PHE A 78 -12.73 16.28 9.58
C PHE A 78 -13.43 15.38 10.60
N ASP A 79 -13.84 14.16 10.20
CA ASP A 79 -14.42 13.16 11.10
C ASP A 79 -13.36 12.35 11.87
N MET A 80 -12.09 12.41 11.46
CA MET A 80 -10.98 11.72 12.15
C MET A 80 -10.76 12.26 13.57
N ALA A 81 -10.29 11.40 14.48
CA ALA A 81 -9.83 11.88 15.77
C ALA A 81 -8.62 12.82 15.60
N PRO A 82 -8.48 13.90 16.41
CA PRO A 82 -7.50 14.96 16.17
C PRO A 82 -6.04 14.47 16.05
N LEU A 83 -5.67 13.41 16.78
CA LEU A 83 -4.33 12.81 16.79
C LEU A 83 -4.21 11.56 15.90
N LYS A 84 -5.08 11.38 14.90
CA LYS A 84 -4.93 10.39 13.83
C LYS A 84 -4.35 11.02 12.58
N ALA A 85 -3.70 10.20 11.75
CA ALA A 85 -3.15 10.61 10.46
C ALA A 85 -3.55 9.59 9.37
N PRO A 86 -3.71 10.00 8.10
CA PRO A 86 -4.05 9.09 7.00
C PRO A 86 -2.97 8.03 6.71
N GLY A 87 -1.72 8.30 7.07
CA GLY A 87 -0.58 7.40 6.94
C GLY A 87 0.43 7.57 8.07
N SER A 88 1.43 6.69 8.16
CA SER A 88 2.45 6.71 9.22
C SER A 88 3.23 8.03 9.29
N ASP A 89 3.45 8.65 8.13
CA ASP A 89 4.18 9.92 7.98
C ASP A 89 3.24 11.10 7.71
N GLY A 90 1.93 10.91 7.91
CA GLY A 90 0.92 11.95 7.65
C GLY A 90 0.82 12.98 8.79
N PHE A 91 0.36 14.18 8.46
CA PHE A 91 -0.01 15.17 9.47
C PHE A 91 -1.22 14.68 10.29
N HIS A 92 -1.21 15.00 11.59
CA HIS A 92 -2.37 14.80 12.46
C HIS A 92 -3.57 15.60 11.93
N ALA A 93 -4.77 15.00 11.98
CA ALA A 93 -6.01 15.61 11.49
C ALA A 93 -6.30 16.99 12.12
N ILE A 94 -5.88 17.21 13.38
CA ILE A 94 -5.99 18.49 14.09
C ILE A 94 -5.37 19.68 13.34
N PHE A 95 -4.40 19.44 12.45
CA PHE A 95 -3.81 20.47 11.62
C PHE A 95 -4.82 21.09 10.64
N PHE A 96 -5.75 20.27 10.12
CA PHE A 96 -6.75 20.66 9.12
C PHE A 96 -8.12 20.95 9.71
N GLN A 97 -8.42 20.45 10.91
CA GLN A 97 -9.71 20.58 11.61
C GLN A 97 -9.96 21.95 12.27
N LYS A 98 -9.20 22.98 11.90
CA LYS A 98 -9.36 24.34 12.43
C LYS A 98 -10.21 25.23 11.55
#